data_AF-A0AAV8VXE3-F1
#
_entry.id   AF-A0AAV8VXE3-F1
#
_cell.length_a   1.000
_cell.length_b   1.000
_cell.length_c   1.000
_cell.angle_alpha   90.00
_cell.angle_beta   90.00
_cell.angle_gamma   90.00
#
_symmetry.space_group_name_H-M   'P 1'
#
loop_
_entity.id
_entity.type
_entity.pdbx_description
1 polymer ?
#
loop_
_entity_poly.entity_id
_entity_poly.type
_entity_poly.pdbx_seq_one_letter_code
_entity_poly.pdbx_strand_id
1 'polypeptide(L)'
;MDLTKYMAILWSCQKLSYLYDFFSLQIYSDPESEKAIMSSVVYCIHHKEGCKWSDELRKLKGHLNTCKHDAIPCTSKCGAQIPRVLMEDHLKYTCPQRRTRCEFCNKEFTGLALENHVGSCGYEPLYCENKCGVKVHRRHLSQHKVTDCSKRLLPCRYCTKEFVADTLAAHHVKCGRVPIQCPNRCDINVLAREDLESHLKEECTVSVHSCSFKEAGCRFKGPRYAMEKHLEENCQQHLTLMCNVVSKQQHQISSLKSALSRLSLNYSGTLIWKISDFSAKMSEAKNKEGMELVSPPFYTSQYGYKLQASLFPNGNGAGEDTHISVYIKILPGEYDALLRWPFAHSVSFTLFDQSTCPEKACNIVESFIPDPTWKNFQRPSREPDSLGFGFPKFVSHEMLKKRHFMKDDTMFIRVKVDPSKIVAV
;
A
#
# COMPACT_ATOMS: atom_id res chain seq x y z
N MET A 1 -35.55 88.62 34.09
CA MET A 1 -36.35 87.39 34.25
C MET A 1 -35.41 86.24 34.59
N ASP A 2 -35.45 85.86 35.86
CA ASP A 2 -35.08 84.59 36.49
C ASP A 2 -33.67 83.99 36.32
N LEU A 3 -32.84 84.22 37.34
CA LEU A 3 -31.58 83.55 37.67
C LEU A 3 -31.81 82.25 38.47
N THR A 4 -32.73 81.38 38.02
CA THR A 4 -33.05 80.11 38.70
C THR A 4 -32.79 78.86 37.86
N LYS A 5 -32.01 78.95 36.77
CA LYS A 5 -31.69 77.79 35.90
C LYS A 5 -30.20 77.47 35.73
N TYR A 6 -29.36 77.86 36.70
CA TYR A 6 -27.96 77.40 36.78
C TYR A 6 -27.75 76.49 37.99
N MET A 7 -28.45 75.35 38.03
CA MET A 7 -28.11 74.20 38.86
C MET A 7 -28.72 72.94 38.24
N ALA A 8 -28.06 72.39 37.21
CA ALA A 8 -28.21 70.99 36.87
C ALA A 8 -27.01 70.51 36.05
N ILE A 9 -26.49 69.36 36.45
CA ILE A 9 -25.49 68.53 35.76
C ILE A 9 -24.05 68.91 36.10
N LEU A 10 -23.65 68.59 37.33
CA LEU A 10 -22.54 67.65 37.61
C LEU A 10 -22.47 67.36 39.12
N TRP A 11 -23.08 66.25 39.55
CA TRP A 11 -22.48 65.26 40.46
C TRP A 11 -23.56 64.33 41.04
N SER A 12 -23.58 63.08 40.55
CA SER A 12 -24.13 61.95 41.30
C SER A 12 -22.97 61.27 42.03
N CYS A 13 -22.63 61.73 43.24
CA CYS A 13 -21.95 60.88 44.21
C CYS A 13 -22.18 61.36 45.65
N GLN A 14 -22.92 60.52 46.39
CA GLN A 14 -22.82 60.24 47.82
C GLN A 14 -23.08 61.32 48.90
N LYS A 15 -24.11 60.98 49.69
CA LYS A 15 -24.16 60.91 51.18
C LYS A 15 -24.47 62.17 51.99
N LEU A 16 -25.57 62.00 52.75
CA LEU A 16 -25.75 62.32 54.18
C LEU A 16 -25.74 63.82 54.54
N SER A 17 -26.92 64.39 54.76
CA SER A 17 -27.53 64.57 56.10
C SER A 17 -26.74 65.54 56.96
N TYR A 18 -27.32 66.69 57.29
CA TYR A 18 -27.60 67.16 58.66
C TYR A 18 -28.13 68.60 58.57
N LEU A 19 -29.24 68.82 59.25
CA LEU A 19 -29.92 70.10 59.35
C LEU A 19 -29.01 71.15 60.01
N TYR A 20 -29.04 72.35 59.42
CA TYR A 20 -29.00 73.66 60.07
C TYR A 20 -28.07 73.83 61.29
N ASP A 21 -26.95 74.54 61.07
CA ASP A 21 -26.72 75.77 61.85
C ASP A 21 -25.66 76.69 61.23
N PHE A 22 -25.97 77.99 61.24
CA PHE A 22 -25.07 79.16 61.24
C PHE A 22 -24.04 79.37 60.11
N PHE A 23 -24.44 80.05 59.03
CA PHE A 23 -24.21 81.49 58.86
C PHE A 23 -24.84 81.97 57.55
N SER A 24 -25.80 82.87 57.67
CA SER A 24 -26.31 83.73 56.62
C SER A 24 -25.21 84.61 56.04
N LEU A 25 -24.58 84.18 54.94
CA LEU A 25 -23.96 85.09 53.97
C LEU A 25 -25.04 85.47 52.96
N GLN A 26 -25.77 86.51 53.32
CA GLN A 26 -26.65 87.25 52.42
C GLN A 26 -25.75 87.84 51.32
N ILE A 27 -25.66 87.17 50.15
CA ILE A 27 -24.95 87.72 49.00
C ILE A 27 -25.80 88.88 48.49
N TYR A 28 -25.45 90.09 48.91
CA TYR A 28 -26.00 91.32 48.38
C TYR A 28 -25.57 91.44 46.91
N SER A 29 -26.53 91.45 45.97
CA SER A 29 -26.26 91.75 44.57
C SER A 29 -26.01 93.26 44.45
N ASP A 30 -24.75 93.65 44.50
CA ASP A 30 -24.32 95.02 44.27
C ASP A 30 -24.51 95.39 42.77
N PRO A 31 -25.41 96.34 42.44
CA PRO A 31 -25.67 96.74 41.06
C PRO A 31 -24.43 97.30 40.33
N GLU A 32 -23.45 97.83 41.06
CA GLU A 32 -22.19 98.32 40.49
C GLU A 32 -21.26 97.15 40.14
N SER A 33 -21.15 96.16 41.02
CA SER A 33 -20.42 94.90 40.77
C SER A 33 -21.01 94.10 39.61
N GLU A 34 -22.34 93.98 39.48
CA GLU A 34 -22.98 93.29 38.36
C GLU A 34 -22.70 94.01 37.03
N LYS A 35 -22.72 95.34 37.03
CA LYS A 35 -22.38 96.17 35.87
C LYS A 35 -20.91 96.02 35.48
N ALA A 36 -19.99 95.98 36.44
CA ALA A 36 -18.56 95.78 36.23
C ALA A 36 -18.21 94.37 35.72
N ILE A 37 -18.89 93.33 36.23
CA ILE A 37 -18.75 91.95 35.74
C ILE A 37 -19.27 91.83 34.30
N MET A 38 -20.44 92.41 34.00
CA MET A 38 -21.04 92.35 32.66
C MET A 38 -20.28 93.19 31.61
N SER A 39 -19.49 94.19 32.03
CA SER A 39 -18.57 94.96 31.18
C SER A 39 -17.14 94.41 31.16
N SER A 40 -16.86 93.33 31.88
CA SER A 40 -15.53 92.70 31.86
C SER A 40 -15.29 92.02 30.51
N VAL A 41 -14.08 92.20 29.95
CA VAL A 41 -13.67 91.58 28.69
C VAL A 41 -13.43 90.09 28.93
N VAL A 42 -14.15 89.26 28.20
CA VAL A 42 -14.04 87.80 28.24
C VAL A 42 -13.73 87.25 26.86
N TYR A 43 -13.00 86.15 26.83
CA TYR A 43 -12.74 85.40 25.60
C TYR A 43 -13.87 84.42 25.34
N CYS A 44 -14.09 84.06 24.07
CA CYS A 44 -14.98 82.97 23.71
C CYS A 44 -14.57 81.67 24.43
N ILE A 45 -15.55 80.90 24.90
CA ILE A 45 -15.30 79.58 25.53
C ILE A 45 -14.53 78.63 24.60
N HIS A 46 -14.65 78.82 23.28
CA HIS A 46 -13.98 78.06 22.22
C HIS A 46 -12.68 78.71 21.73
N HIS A 47 -12.07 79.61 22.51
CA HIS A 47 -10.83 80.30 22.14
C HIS A 47 -9.67 79.33 21.87
N LYS A 48 -9.60 78.22 22.63
CA LYS A 48 -8.61 77.16 22.42
C LYS A 48 -8.86 76.34 21.14
N GLU A 49 -10.07 76.35 20.60
CA GLU A 49 -10.44 75.67 19.35
C GLU A 49 -10.26 76.55 18.11
N GLY A 50 -9.77 77.79 18.29
CA GLY A 50 -9.44 78.72 17.21
C GLY A 50 -10.38 79.93 17.10
N CYS A 51 -11.35 80.10 18.00
CA CYS A 51 -12.21 81.28 17.99
C CYS A 51 -11.49 82.52 18.55
N LYS A 52 -11.33 83.56 17.74
CA LYS A 52 -10.58 84.78 18.11
C LYS A 52 -11.42 85.88 18.77
N TRP A 53 -12.65 85.59 19.20
CA TRP A 53 -13.55 86.60 19.73
C TRP A 53 -13.25 86.90 21.21
N SER A 54 -13.17 88.19 21.54
CA SER A 54 -13.09 88.72 22.91
C SER A 54 -13.78 90.08 22.99
N ASP A 55 -14.73 90.24 23.91
CA ASP A 55 -15.46 91.50 24.17
C ASP A 55 -16.12 91.41 25.56
N GLU A 56 -16.93 92.39 25.93
CA GLU A 56 -17.69 92.43 27.18
C GLU A 56 -18.60 91.20 27.36
N LEU A 57 -18.67 90.67 28.58
CA LEU A 57 -19.46 89.50 28.94
C LEU A 57 -20.94 89.59 28.51
N ARG A 58 -21.55 90.78 28.58
CA ARG A 58 -22.95 90.99 28.11
C ARG A 58 -23.17 90.65 26.63
N LYS A 59 -22.13 90.76 25.79
CA LYS A 59 -22.19 90.46 24.34
C LYS A 59 -21.85 89.01 24.00
N LEU A 60 -21.30 88.24 24.96
CA LEU A 60 -20.89 86.85 24.75
C LEU A 60 -22.05 85.97 24.25
N LYS A 61 -23.26 86.14 24.82
CA LYS A 61 -24.45 85.38 24.38
C LYS A 61 -24.82 85.67 22.92
N GLY A 62 -24.64 86.90 22.46
CA GLY A 62 -24.84 87.28 21.05
C GLY A 62 -23.79 86.66 20.13
N HIS A 63 -22.54 86.62 20.59
CA HIS A 63 -21.46 85.96 19.86
C HIS A 63 -21.64 84.43 19.75
N LEU A 64 -21.98 83.72 20.83
CA LEU A 64 -22.18 82.26 20.81
C LEU A 64 -23.24 81.84 19.77
N ASN A 65 -24.30 82.64 19.60
CA ASN A 65 -25.31 82.43 18.55
C ASN A 65 -24.78 82.53 17.11
N THR A 66 -23.58 83.08 16.90
CA THR A 66 -22.92 83.24 15.58
C THR A 66 -21.53 82.60 15.52
N CYS A 67 -21.06 82.01 16.63
CA CYS A 67 -19.74 81.43 16.73
C CYS A 67 -19.65 80.15 15.88
N LYS A 68 -18.63 80.06 15.03
CA LYS A 68 -18.43 78.94 14.10
C LYS A 68 -18.11 77.61 14.81
N HIS A 69 -17.56 77.68 16.02
CA HIS A 69 -17.19 76.51 16.82
C HIS A 69 -18.31 76.09 17.78
N ASP A 70 -19.30 76.94 18.00
CA ASP A 70 -20.39 76.62 18.91
C ASP A 70 -21.28 75.51 18.32
N ALA A 71 -21.64 74.56 19.17
CA ALA A 71 -22.38 73.37 18.76
C ALA A 71 -23.88 73.69 18.68
N ILE A 72 -24.47 73.38 17.53
CA ILE A 72 -25.92 73.53 17.31
C ILE A 72 -26.54 72.16 17.02
N PRO A 73 -27.85 71.98 17.32
CA PRO A 73 -28.53 70.75 16.98
C PRO A 73 -28.52 70.53 15.47
N CYS A 74 -28.28 69.29 15.04
CA CYS A 74 -28.27 68.92 13.64
C CYS A 74 -29.56 69.34 12.92
N THR A 75 -29.42 69.99 11.76
CA THR A 75 -30.54 70.48 10.94
C THR A 75 -31.42 69.35 10.41
N SER A 76 -30.85 68.15 10.24
CA SER A 76 -31.58 66.94 9.84
C SER A 76 -32.23 66.20 11.02
N LYS A 77 -32.26 66.81 12.21
CA LYS A 77 -32.91 66.30 13.43
C LYS A 77 -32.44 64.90 13.85
N CYS A 78 -31.16 64.59 13.65
CA CYS A 78 -30.57 63.32 14.10
C CYS A 78 -30.32 63.25 15.62
N GLY A 79 -30.51 64.36 16.35
CA GLY A 79 -30.31 64.46 17.80
C GLY A 79 -28.89 64.85 18.25
N ALA A 80 -27.90 64.88 17.36
CA ALA A 80 -26.53 65.26 17.68
C ALA A 80 -26.33 66.78 17.73
N GLN A 81 -25.44 67.25 18.62
CA GLN A 81 -24.94 68.63 18.70
C GLN A 81 -23.63 68.72 17.92
N ILE A 82 -23.58 69.53 16.86
CA ILE A 82 -22.45 69.58 15.93
C ILE A 82 -21.95 71.02 15.83
N PRO A 83 -20.63 71.28 15.97
CA PRO A 83 -20.03 72.58 15.70
C PRO A 83 -20.42 73.08 14.30
N ARG A 84 -20.80 74.36 14.17
CA ARG A 84 -21.28 74.90 12.87
C ARG A 84 -20.29 74.66 11.73
N VAL A 85 -19.00 74.75 12.01
CA VAL A 85 -17.92 74.49 11.04
C VAL A 85 -17.89 73.05 10.51
N LEU A 86 -18.34 72.06 11.30
CA LEU A 86 -18.38 70.64 10.91
C LEU A 86 -19.76 70.18 10.44
N MET A 87 -20.74 71.08 10.37
CA MET A 87 -22.13 70.72 10.03
C MET A 87 -22.25 70.18 8.60
N GLU A 88 -21.53 70.76 7.63
CA GLU A 88 -21.56 70.28 6.23
C GLU A 88 -20.98 68.86 6.10
N ASP A 89 -19.83 68.60 6.72
CA ASP A 89 -19.20 67.28 6.73
C ASP A 89 -20.07 66.24 7.47
N HIS A 90 -20.70 66.64 8.58
CA HIS A 90 -21.64 65.78 9.27
C HIS A 90 -22.80 65.38 8.37
N LEU A 91 -23.47 66.34 7.74
CA LEU A 91 -24.60 66.08 6.84
C LEU A 91 -24.21 65.23 5.62
N LYS A 92 -22.96 65.33 5.17
CA LYS A 92 -22.46 64.60 4.01
C LYS A 92 -22.01 63.16 4.31
N TYR A 93 -21.30 62.93 5.41
CA TYR A 93 -20.61 61.65 5.64
C TYR A 93 -21.02 60.89 6.89
N THR A 94 -21.44 61.56 7.97
CA THR A 94 -21.63 60.90 9.28
C THR A 94 -23.05 60.96 9.83
N CYS A 95 -23.91 61.84 9.32
CA CYS A 95 -25.27 62.00 9.81
C CYS A 95 -26.10 60.73 9.54
N PRO A 96 -26.72 60.10 10.56
CA PRO A 96 -27.60 58.94 10.36
C PRO A 96 -28.84 59.26 9.50
N GLN A 97 -29.24 60.53 9.46
CA GLN A 97 -30.39 61.03 8.70
C GLN A 97 -29.98 61.65 7.34
N ARG A 98 -28.71 61.53 6.92
CA ARG A 98 -28.28 61.99 5.59
C ARG A 98 -29.07 61.29 4.51
N ARG A 99 -29.44 62.00 3.44
CA ARG A 99 -30.09 61.39 2.28
C ARG A 99 -29.05 61.00 1.25
N THR A 100 -28.89 59.71 1.02
CA THR A 100 -27.92 59.15 0.07
C THR A 100 -28.58 58.06 -0.77
N ARG A 101 -28.10 57.88 -2.00
CA ARG A 101 -28.61 56.87 -2.93
C ARG A 101 -27.75 55.61 -2.86
N CYS A 102 -28.39 54.44 -2.96
CA CYS A 102 -27.66 53.19 -3.14
C CYS A 102 -27.03 53.16 -4.54
N GLU A 103 -25.74 52.82 -4.63
CA GLU A 103 -25.00 52.75 -5.90
C GLU A 103 -25.55 51.69 -6.88
N PHE A 104 -26.21 50.64 -6.37
CA PHE A 104 -26.73 49.55 -7.19
C PHE A 104 -28.19 49.72 -7.63
N CYS A 105 -29.07 50.20 -6.74
CA CYS A 105 -30.50 50.32 -7.03
C CYS A 105 -31.00 51.77 -7.20
N ASN A 106 -30.12 52.76 -6.95
CA ASN A 106 -30.37 54.19 -7.08
C ASN A 106 -31.56 54.76 -6.26
N LYS A 107 -32.11 53.95 -5.33
CA LYS A 107 -33.13 54.38 -4.37
C LYS A 107 -32.50 55.23 -3.27
N GLU A 108 -33.24 56.23 -2.83
CA GLU A 108 -32.84 57.11 -1.73
C GLU A 108 -33.12 56.47 -0.37
N PHE A 109 -32.15 56.57 0.53
CA PHE A 109 -32.21 56.07 1.90
C PHE A 109 -31.66 57.13 2.86
N THR A 110 -32.04 57.02 4.13
CA THR A 110 -31.30 57.68 5.21
C THR A 110 -29.97 56.94 5.43
N GLY A 111 -28.95 57.59 5.98
CA GLY A 111 -27.65 56.96 6.26
C GLY A 111 -27.76 55.62 6.99
N LEU A 112 -28.56 55.56 8.06
CA LEU A 112 -28.80 54.33 8.82
C LEU A 112 -29.54 53.26 7.99
N ALA A 113 -30.53 53.65 7.19
CA ALA A 113 -31.27 52.72 6.34
C ALA A 113 -30.39 52.21 5.19
N LEU A 114 -29.45 53.01 4.69
CA LEU A 114 -28.50 52.60 3.67
C LEU A 114 -27.52 51.56 4.22
N GLU A 115 -26.98 51.75 5.42
CA GLU A 115 -26.09 50.78 6.08
C GLU A 115 -26.77 49.41 6.24
N ASN A 116 -28.05 49.38 6.63
CA ASN A 116 -28.83 48.14 6.69
C ASN A 116 -29.21 47.57 5.30
N HIS A 117 -29.24 48.42 4.27
CA HIS A 117 -29.50 48.01 2.88
C HIS A 117 -28.24 47.43 2.20
N VAL A 118 -27.04 47.88 2.58
CA VAL A 118 -25.78 47.30 2.11
C VAL A 118 -25.74 45.82 2.50
N GLY A 119 -25.49 44.93 1.54
CA GLY A 119 -25.55 43.48 1.74
C GLY A 119 -26.92 42.83 1.56
N SER A 120 -28.01 43.60 1.44
CA SER A 120 -29.36 43.09 1.10
C SER A 120 -29.94 43.65 -0.21
N CYS A 121 -29.25 44.61 -0.83
CA CYS A 121 -29.65 45.18 -2.12
C CYS A 121 -29.87 44.11 -3.22
N GLY A 122 -31.10 44.00 -3.73
CA GLY A 122 -31.42 43.03 -4.79
C GLY A 122 -30.70 43.27 -6.12
N TYR A 123 -30.22 44.49 -6.38
CA TYR A 123 -29.52 44.90 -7.61
C TYR A 123 -28.01 44.79 -7.52
N GLU A 124 -27.46 44.43 -6.36
CA GLU A 124 -26.02 44.20 -6.23
C GLU A 124 -25.60 43.00 -7.12
N PRO A 125 -24.62 43.17 -8.02
CA PRO A 125 -24.13 42.08 -8.87
C PRO A 125 -23.19 41.17 -8.07
N LEU A 126 -23.58 39.91 -7.90
CA LEU A 126 -22.81 38.90 -7.18
C LEU A 126 -22.34 37.81 -8.16
N TYR A 127 -21.16 37.26 -7.89
CA TYR A 127 -20.71 36.06 -8.60
C TYR A 127 -21.54 34.85 -8.16
N CYS A 128 -21.82 33.96 -9.11
CA CYS A 128 -22.44 32.68 -8.79
C CYS A 128 -21.52 31.83 -7.88
N GLU A 129 -22.09 31.32 -6.78
CA GLU A 129 -21.41 30.42 -5.83
C GLU A 129 -20.90 29.12 -6.48
N ASN A 130 -21.57 28.65 -7.55
CA ASN A 130 -21.16 27.48 -8.32
C ASN A 130 -19.94 27.76 -9.22
N LYS A 131 -19.31 28.94 -9.10
CA LYS A 131 -18.11 29.37 -9.84
C LYS A 131 -18.26 29.24 -11.36
N CYS A 132 -19.47 29.51 -11.89
CA CYS A 132 -19.73 29.51 -13.33
C CYS A 132 -19.12 30.73 -14.07
N GLY A 133 -18.63 31.73 -13.33
CA GLY A 133 -18.01 32.95 -13.86
C GLY A 133 -18.97 34.11 -14.16
N VAL A 134 -20.28 33.87 -14.11
CA VAL A 134 -21.30 34.90 -14.41
C VAL A 134 -21.61 35.75 -13.17
N LYS A 135 -21.76 37.07 -13.37
CA LYS A 135 -22.30 38.01 -12.38
C LYS A 135 -23.80 38.15 -12.58
N VAL A 136 -24.58 37.95 -11.51
CA VAL A 136 -26.03 38.05 -11.52
C VAL A 136 -26.49 38.95 -10.38
N HIS A 137 -27.52 39.75 -10.61
CA HIS A 137 -28.14 40.53 -9.53
C HIS A 137 -28.64 39.60 -8.42
N ARG A 138 -28.42 39.96 -7.15
CA ARG A 138 -28.83 39.15 -5.97
C ARG A 138 -30.26 38.59 -6.09
N ARG A 139 -31.22 39.39 -6.58
CA ARG A 139 -32.62 38.97 -6.77
C ARG A 139 -32.84 37.81 -7.76
N HIS A 140 -31.96 37.64 -8.75
CA HIS A 140 -32.07 36.59 -9.77
C HIS A 140 -31.06 35.46 -9.54
N LEU A 141 -30.26 35.54 -8.47
CA LEU A 141 -29.22 34.54 -8.19
C LEU A 141 -29.81 33.15 -7.94
N SER A 142 -30.94 33.06 -7.22
CA SER A 142 -31.65 31.80 -6.98
C SER A 142 -32.19 31.18 -8.26
N GLN A 143 -32.79 31.99 -9.15
CA GLN A 143 -33.29 31.53 -10.44
C GLN A 143 -32.14 31.03 -11.32
N HIS A 144 -31.06 31.81 -11.43
CA HIS A 144 -29.87 31.42 -12.17
C HIS A 144 -29.32 30.07 -11.70
N LYS A 145 -29.21 29.83 -10.37
CA LYS A 145 -28.70 28.56 -9.82
C LYS A 145 -29.50 27.34 -10.31
N VAL A 146 -30.80 27.49 -10.51
CA VAL A 146 -31.71 26.40 -10.87
C VAL A 146 -31.81 26.21 -12.38
N THR A 147 -31.99 27.28 -13.15
CA THR A 147 -32.34 27.18 -14.59
C THR A 147 -31.17 27.45 -15.52
N ASP A 148 -30.38 28.49 -15.23
CA ASP A 148 -29.48 29.10 -16.22
C ASP A 148 -28.01 28.77 -15.98
N CYS A 149 -27.63 28.36 -14.77
CA CYS A 149 -26.26 28.06 -14.41
C CYS A 149 -25.77 26.82 -15.17
N SER A 150 -24.71 26.97 -15.96
CA SER A 150 -23.99 25.87 -16.62
C SER A 150 -23.35 24.90 -15.62
N LYS A 151 -23.01 25.43 -14.44
CA LYS A 151 -22.46 24.66 -13.32
C LYS A 151 -23.51 24.14 -12.33
N ARG A 152 -24.81 24.14 -12.69
CA ARG A 152 -25.87 23.58 -11.83
C ARG A 152 -25.71 22.07 -11.68
N LEU A 153 -26.14 21.53 -10.54
CA LEU A 153 -26.17 20.10 -10.29
C LEU A 153 -27.47 19.50 -10.82
N LEU A 154 -27.35 18.41 -11.58
CA LEU A 154 -28.45 17.62 -12.11
C LEU A 154 -28.24 16.15 -11.74
N PRO A 155 -29.29 15.45 -11.26
CA PRO A 155 -29.20 14.03 -11.02
C PRO A 155 -29.15 13.26 -12.34
N CYS A 156 -28.29 12.25 -12.42
CA CYS A 156 -28.30 11.30 -13.52
C CYS A 156 -29.58 10.47 -13.49
N ARG A 157 -30.32 10.40 -14.61
CA ARG A 157 -31.58 9.63 -14.72
C ARG A 157 -31.41 8.12 -14.53
N TYR A 158 -30.19 7.61 -14.55
CA TYR A 158 -29.89 6.17 -14.45
C TYR A 158 -29.32 5.77 -13.08
N CYS A 159 -28.38 6.55 -12.54
CA CYS A 159 -27.70 6.22 -11.27
C CYS A 159 -28.05 7.17 -10.11
N THR A 160 -28.92 8.15 -10.34
CA THR A 160 -29.44 9.15 -9.39
C THR A 160 -28.41 10.05 -8.71
N LYS A 161 -27.10 9.83 -8.92
CA LYS A 161 -26.01 10.70 -8.44
C LYS A 161 -26.03 12.06 -9.11
N GLU A 162 -25.65 13.10 -8.38
CA GLU A 162 -25.60 14.48 -8.85
C GLU A 162 -24.32 14.78 -9.62
N PHE A 163 -24.46 15.45 -10.78
CA PHE A 163 -23.35 15.89 -11.62
C PHE A 163 -23.56 17.32 -12.09
N VAL A 164 -22.48 17.99 -12.43
CA VAL A 164 -22.56 19.30 -13.08
C VAL A 164 -23.19 19.14 -14.46
N ALA A 165 -24.13 20.03 -14.83
CA ALA A 165 -24.86 19.96 -16.09
C ALA A 165 -23.93 19.82 -17.32
N ASP A 166 -22.84 20.59 -17.37
CA ASP A 166 -21.82 20.51 -18.44
C ASP A 166 -21.16 19.12 -18.56
N THR A 167 -20.99 18.38 -17.46
CA THR A 167 -20.28 17.09 -17.43
C THR A 167 -21.21 15.87 -17.42
N LEU A 168 -22.52 16.07 -17.24
CA LEU A 168 -23.51 15.00 -17.18
C LEU A 168 -23.53 14.14 -18.46
N ALA A 169 -23.36 14.75 -19.64
CA ALA A 169 -23.27 14.02 -20.90
C ALA A 169 -22.04 13.08 -20.95
N ALA A 170 -20.89 13.55 -20.47
CA ALA A 170 -19.68 12.73 -20.37
C ALA A 170 -19.83 11.61 -19.33
N HIS A 171 -20.58 11.85 -18.25
CA HIS A 171 -20.94 10.82 -17.29
C HIS A 171 -21.80 9.72 -17.94
N HIS A 172 -22.83 10.03 -18.74
CA HIS A 172 -23.69 9.01 -19.38
C HIS A 172 -22.90 7.99 -20.20
N VAL A 173 -21.82 8.41 -20.87
CA VAL A 173 -20.93 7.50 -21.61
C VAL A 173 -20.26 6.46 -20.71
N LYS A 174 -19.99 6.81 -19.43
CA LYS A 174 -19.29 5.97 -18.45
C LYS A 174 -20.18 5.43 -17.33
N CYS A 175 -21.46 5.80 -17.30
CA CYS A 175 -22.39 5.43 -16.24
C CYS A 175 -22.69 3.92 -16.29
N GLY A 176 -22.43 3.20 -15.21
CA GLY A 176 -22.70 1.76 -15.11
C GLY A 176 -24.17 1.40 -15.23
N ARG A 177 -25.08 2.30 -14.83
CA ARG A 177 -26.53 2.08 -14.84
C ARG A 177 -27.23 2.38 -16.17
N VAL A 178 -26.48 2.84 -17.18
CA VAL A 178 -27.06 3.09 -18.50
C VAL A 178 -27.47 1.77 -19.14
N PRO A 179 -28.72 1.64 -19.61
CA PRO A 179 -29.19 0.45 -20.30
C PRO A 179 -28.46 0.30 -21.64
N ILE A 180 -27.93 -0.89 -21.88
CA ILE A 180 -27.29 -1.30 -23.13
C ILE A 180 -27.89 -2.62 -23.61
N GLN A 181 -27.71 -2.91 -24.89
CA GLN A 181 -28.06 -4.19 -25.48
C GLN A 181 -26.89 -5.17 -25.34
N CYS A 182 -27.20 -6.46 -25.17
CA CYS A 182 -26.18 -7.50 -25.19
C CYS A 182 -25.50 -7.54 -26.58
N PRO A 183 -24.15 -7.50 -26.67
CA PRO A 183 -23.43 -7.63 -27.94
C PRO A 183 -23.75 -8.90 -28.71
N ASN A 184 -24.08 -9.99 -27.99
CA ASN A 184 -24.47 -11.27 -28.58
C ASN A 184 -25.95 -11.32 -28.99
N ARG A 185 -26.71 -10.23 -28.79
CA ARG A 185 -28.14 -10.09 -29.13
C ARG A 185 -29.01 -11.24 -28.59
N CYS A 186 -28.79 -11.61 -27.32
CA CYS A 186 -29.68 -12.54 -26.62
C CYS A 186 -31.05 -11.91 -26.31
N ASP A 187 -32.00 -12.73 -25.87
CA ASP A 187 -33.38 -12.31 -25.56
C ASP A 187 -33.48 -11.25 -24.44
N ILE A 188 -32.45 -11.15 -23.58
CA ILE A 188 -32.33 -10.06 -22.60
C ILE A 188 -31.92 -8.77 -23.33
N ASN A 189 -32.93 -7.99 -23.70
CA ASN A 189 -32.79 -6.79 -24.54
C ASN A 189 -32.25 -5.55 -23.81
N VAL A 190 -32.29 -5.52 -22.47
CA VAL A 190 -31.88 -4.36 -21.67
C VAL A 190 -31.08 -4.81 -20.44
N LEU A 191 -29.80 -4.46 -20.42
CA LEU A 191 -28.87 -4.74 -19.32
C LEU A 191 -28.25 -3.43 -18.83
N ALA A 192 -27.98 -3.28 -17.53
CA ALA A 192 -27.12 -2.18 -17.09
C ALA A 192 -25.69 -2.45 -17.58
N ARG A 193 -24.98 -1.40 -18.01
CA ARG A 193 -23.59 -1.52 -18.47
C ARG A 193 -22.66 -2.22 -17.46
N GLU A 194 -22.86 -1.99 -16.16
CA GLU A 194 -22.06 -2.63 -15.10
C GLU A 194 -22.32 -4.14 -14.99
N ASP A 195 -23.50 -4.62 -15.41
CA ASP A 195 -23.88 -6.03 -15.37
C ASP A 195 -23.51 -6.77 -16.66
N LEU A 196 -22.92 -6.10 -17.65
CA LEU A 196 -22.61 -6.73 -18.93
C LEU A 196 -21.61 -7.88 -18.79
N GLU A 197 -20.57 -7.68 -17.97
CA GLU A 197 -19.51 -8.66 -17.81
C GLU A 197 -20.03 -9.92 -17.10
N SER A 198 -20.79 -9.77 -16.02
CA SER A 198 -21.43 -10.87 -15.32
C SER A 198 -22.45 -11.57 -16.21
N HIS A 199 -23.27 -10.83 -16.96
CA HIS A 199 -24.20 -11.41 -17.93
C HIS A 199 -23.47 -12.26 -18.98
N LEU A 200 -22.45 -11.71 -19.66
CA LEU A 200 -21.70 -12.44 -20.70
C LEU A 200 -21.00 -13.69 -20.16
N LYS A 201 -20.58 -13.66 -18.89
CA LYS A 201 -19.91 -14.78 -18.26
C LYS A 201 -20.88 -15.84 -17.77
N GLU A 202 -21.94 -15.47 -17.06
CA GLU A 202 -22.77 -16.40 -16.27
C GLU A 202 -24.19 -16.63 -16.82
N GLU A 203 -24.79 -15.66 -17.51
CA GLU A 203 -26.23 -15.68 -17.83
C GLU A 203 -26.54 -15.70 -19.33
N CYS A 204 -25.60 -15.27 -20.18
CA CYS A 204 -25.83 -15.13 -21.61
C CYS A 204 -26.04 -16.50 -22.25
N THR A 205 -27.23 -16.74 -22.80
CA THR A 205 -27.59 -18.01 -23.45
C THR A 205 -26.91 -18.21 -24.81
N VAL A 206 -26.41 -17.13 -25.40
CA VAL A 206 -25.80 -17.10 -26.75
C VAL A 206 -24.28 -17.04 -26.69
N SER A 207 -23.66 -16.84 -25.53
CA SER A 207 -22.20 -16.75 -25.40
C SER A 207 -21.55 -18.10 -25.73
N VAL A 208 -20.59 -18.08 -26.66
CA VAL A 208 -19.88 -19.29 -27.08
C VAL A 208 -18.67 -19.54 -26.19
N HIS A 209 -18.69 -20.63 -25.45
CA HIS A 209 -17.60 -21.07 -24.58
C HIS A 209 -16.87 -22.27 -25.17
N SER A 210 -15.57 -22.40 -24.87
CA SER A 210 -14.80 -23.59 -25.23
C SER A 210 -14.99 -24.70 -24.20
N CYS A 211 -14.93 -25.95 -24.62
CA CYS A 211 -15.00 -27.11 -23.72
C CYS A 211 -13.87 -27.07 -22.67
N SER A 212 -14.15 -27.52 -21.44
CA SER A 212 -13.18 -27.60 -20.33
C SER A 212 -11.99 -28.50 -20.67
N PHE A 213 -12.18 -29.49 -21.55
CA PHE A 213 -11.12 -30.39 -22.03
C PHE A 213 -10.32 -29.81 -23.23
N LYS A 214 -10.40 -28.50 -23.49
CA LYS A 214 -9.66 -27.86 -24.61
C LYS A 214 -8.15 -28.11 -24.54
N GLU A 215 -7.55 -28.00 -23.36
CA GLU A 215 -6.11 -28.23 -23.17
C GLU A 215 -5.72 -29.70 -23.36
N ALA A 216 -6.64 -30.62 -23.05
CA ALA A 216 -6.49 -32.04 -23.35
C ALA A 216 -6.70 -32.37 -24.84
N GLY A 217 -7.23 -31.43 -25.63
CA GLY A 217 -7.36 -31.54 -27.09
C GLY A 217 -8.79 -31.45 -27.64
N CYS A 218 -9.80 -31.24 -26.80
CA CYS A 218 -11.18 -31.06 -27.28
C CYS A 218 -11.33 -29.74 -28.04
N ARG A 219 -11.99 -29.76 -29.20
CA ARG A 219 -12.16 -28.58 -30.07
C ARG A 219 -13.54 -27.96 -30.00
N PHE A 220 -14.44 -28.53 -29.21
CA PHE A 220 -15.82 -28.07 -29.14
C PHE A 220 -15.92 -26.65 -28.56
N LYS A 221 -16.76 -25.84 -29.20
CA LYS A 221 -17.14 -24.51 -28.74
C LYS A 221 -18.64 -24.34 -28.98
N GLY A 222 -19.37 -23.85 -27.99
CA GLY A 222 -20.80 -23.63 -28.11
C GLY A 222 -21.41 -22.87 -26.94
N PRO A 223 -22.70 -22.51 -27.03
CA PRO A 223 -23.46 -21.95 -25.92
C PRO A 223 -23.61 -22.94 -24.76
N ARG A 224 -23.94 -22.44 -23.56
CA ARG A 224 -24.03 -23.26 -22.33
C ARG A 224 -24.94 -24.49 -22.49
N TYR A 225 -26.13 -24.35 -23.07
CA TYR A 225 -27.04 -25.48 -23.29
C TYR A 225 -26.46 -26.58 -24.20
N ALA A 226 -25.68 -26.19 -25.23
CA ALA A 226 -25.03 -27.14 -26.13
C ALA A 226 -23.77 -27.74 -25.48
N MET A 227 -23.13 -27.00 -24.56
CA MET A 227 -21.99 -27.47 -23.78
C MET A 227 -22.39 -28.58 -22.81
N GLU A 228 -23.51 -28.42 -22.09
CA GLU A 228 -24.02 -29.44 -21.17
C GLU A 228 -24.25 -30.77 -21.92
N LYS A 229 -25.01 -30.70 -23.03
CA LYS A 229 -25.23 -31.87 -23.90
C LYS A 229 -23.92 -32.46 -24.43
N HIS A 230 -22.99 -31.63 -24.89
CA HIS A 230 -21.68 -32.08 -25.37
C HIS A 230 -20.89 -32.84 -24.28
N LEU A 231 -20.86 -32.34 -23.04
CA LEU A 231 -20.13 -32.95 -21.93
C LEU A 231 -20.69 -34.33 -21.58
N GLU A 232 -22.02 -34.48 -21.59
CA GLU A 232 -22.69 -35.76 -21.34
C GLU A 232 -22.41 -36.77 -22.47
N GLU A 233 -22.64 -36.39 -23.72
CA GLU A 233 -22.52 -37.29 -24.87
C GLU A 233 -21.06 -37.67 -25.20
N ASN A 234 -20.08 -36.84 -24.84
CA ASN A 234 -18.67 -37.02 -25.21
C ASN A 234 -17.78 -37.39 -24.01
N CYS A 235 -18.36 -37.83 -22.89
CA CYS A 235 -17.60 -38.20 -21.69
C CYS A 235 -16.51 -39.26 -21.96
N GLN A 236 -16.79 -40.28 -22.76
CA GLN A 236 -15.82 -41.32 -23.13
C GLN A 236 -14.65 -40.77 -23.95
N GLN A 237 -14.92 -39.83 -24.86
CA GLN A 237 -13.88 -39.16 -25.64
C GLN A 237 -13.01 -38.30 -24.72
N HIS A 238 -13.61 -37.55 -23.79
CA HIS A 238 -12.87 -36.75 -22.81
C HIS A 238 -12.01 -37.62 -21.89
N LEU A 239 -12.52 -38.76 -21.40
CA LEU A 239 -11.72 -39.72 -20.65
C LEU A 239 -10.51 -40.24 -21.44
N THR A 240 -10.70 -40.53 -22.73
CA THR A 240 -9.61 -40.96 -23.61
C THR A 240 -8.54 -39.88 -23.77
N LEU A 241 -8.94 -38.61 -23.95
CA LEU A 241 -8.01 -37.49 -23.99
C LEU A 241 -7.22 -37.37 -22.68
N MET A 242 -7.88 -37.51 -21.53
CA MET A 242 -7.23 -37.45 -20.22
C MET A 242 -6.25 -38.61 -20.01
N CYS A 243 -6.61 -39.84 -20.40
CA CYS A 243 -5.69 -40.98 -20.36
C CYS A 243 -4.44 -40.72 -21.21
N ASN A 244 -4.58 -40.15 -22.40
CA ASN A 244 -3.45 -39.81 -23.26
C ASN A 244 -2.53 -38.76 -22.62
N VAL A 245 -3.10 -37.74 -21.96
CA VAL A 245 -2.33 -36.74 -21.21
C VAL A 245 -1.55 -37.39 -20.07
N VAL A 246 -2.18 -38.25 -19.28
CA VAL A 246 -1.54 -38.97 -18.17
C VAL A 246 -0.42 -39.88 -18.67
N SER A 247 -0.65 -40.66 -19.73
CA SER A 247 0.39 -41.49 -20.33
C SER A 247 1.56 -40.65 -20.82
N LYS A 248 1.31 -39.53 -21.51
CA LYS A 248 2.38 -38.64 -21.98
C LYS A 248 3.18 -38.05 -20.81
N GLN A 249 2.52 -37.62 -19.74
CA GLN A 249 3.18 -37.13 -18.54
C GLN A 249 4.04 -38.22 -17.88
N GLN A 250 3.56 -39.46 -17.81
CA GLN A 250 4.34 -40.59 -17.27
C GLN A 250 5.64 -40.83 -18.05
N HIS A 251 5.58 -40.75 -19.39
CA HIS A 251 6.78 -40.86 -20.24
C HIS A 251 7.75 -39.71 -20.01
N GLN A 252 7.25 -38.47 -19.87
CA GLN A 252 8.09 -37.32 -19.58
C GLN A 252 8.77 -37.43 -18.21
N ILE A 253 8.04 -37.86 -17.18
CA ILE A 253 8.59 -38.09 -15.83
C ILE A 253 9.68 -39.17 -15.87
N SER A 254 9.44 -40.27 -16.59
CA SER A 254 10.43 -41.34 -16.76
C SER A 254 11.71 -40.81 -17.43
N SER A 255 11.55 -40.07 -18.53
CA SER A 255 12.67 -39.46 -19.26
C SER A 255 13.47 -38.48 -18.39
N LEU A 256 12.79 -37.63 -17.61
CA LEU A 256 13.42 -36.69 -16.69
C LEU A 256 14.17 -37.41 -15.56
N LYS A 257 13.60 -38.47 -14.97
CA LYS A 257 14.28 -39.31 -13.98
C LYS A 257 15.56 -39.93 -14.55
N SER A 258 15.51 -40.44 -15.78
CA SER A 258 16.70 -40.97 -16.46
C SER A 258 17.74 -39.89 -16.73
N ALA A 259 17.33 -38.68 -17.14
CA ALA A 259 18.25 -37.56 -17.35
C ALA A 259 18.92 -37.11 -16.04
N LEU A 260 18.15 -36.99 -14.97
CA LEU A 260 18.66 -36.65 -13.63
C LEU A 260 19.66 -37.70 -13.13
N SER A 261 19.35 -38.99 -13.34
CA SER A 261 20.26 -40.08 -12.99
C SER A 261 21.60 -39.97 -13.72
N ARG A 262 21.60 -39.60 -15.00
CA ARG A 262 22.84 -39.38 -15.77
C ARG A 262 23.64 -38.17 -15.27
N LEU A 263 22.97 -37.08 -14.91
CA LEU A 263 23.63 -35.86 -14.40
C LEU A 263 24.23 -36.07 -13.00
N SER A 264 23.65 -36.95 -12.20
CA SER A 264 24.16 -37.29 -10.86
C SER A 264 25.40 -38.21 -10.89
N LEU A 265 25.85 -38.66 -12.06
CA LEU A 265 27.02 -39.53 -12.17
C LEU A 265 28.30 -38.76 -11.91
N ASN A 266 29.16 -39.33 -11.07
CA ASN A 266 30.48 -38.81 -10.77
C ASN A 266 31.51 -39.45 -11.71
N TYR A 267 32.34 -38.64 -12.37
CA TYR A 267 33.35 -39.09 -13.35
C TYR A 267 34.80 -38.80 -12.92
N SER A 268 35.02 -38.47 -11.64
CA SER A 268 36.35 -38.09 -11.14
C SER A 268 37.23 -39.27 -10.74
N GLY A 269 36.69 -40.50 -10.76
CA GLY A 269 37.31 -41.67 -10.15
C GLY A 269 37.38 -41.63 -8.62
N THR A 270 36.77 -40.62 -7.98
CA THR A 270 36.69 -40.50 -6.52
C THR A 270 35.24 -40.34 -6.08
N LEU A 271 34.66 -41.36 -5.46
CA LEU A 271 33.36 -41.29 -4.81
C LEU A 271 33.53 -40.89 -3.34
N ILE A 272 32.76 -39.91 -2.86
CA ILE A 272 32.55 -39.68 -1.42
C ILE A 272 31.11 -40.07 -1.10
N TRP A 273 30.93 -41.14 -0.35
CA TRP A 273 29.64 -41.71 -0.01
C TRP A 273 29.26 -41.33 1.42
N LYS A 274 28.20 -40.52 1.54
CA LYS A 274 27.55 -40.18 2.81
C LYS A 274 26.53 -41.26 3.15
N ILE A 275 26.67 -41.87 4.32
CA ILE A 275 25.74 -42.86 4.85
C ILE A 275 25.13 -42.28 6.12
N SER A 276 23.93 -41.70 6.00
CA SER A 276 23.13 -41.19 7.13
C SER A 276 22.24 -42.28 7.74
N ASP A 277 21.64 -42.00 8.89
CA ASP A 277 20.74 -42.91 9.62
C ASP A 277 21.41 -44.27 9.90
N PHE A 278 22.70 -44.24 10.23
CA PHE A 278 23.52 -45.43 10.32
C PHE A 278 23.09 -46.35 11.47
N SER A 279 22.62 -45.78 12.57
CA SER A 279 22.13 -46.55 13.72
C SER A 279 20.93 -47.43 13.34
N ALA A 280 20.00 -46.89 12.55
CA ALA A 280 18.86 -47.66 12.03
C ALA A 280 19.32 -48.76 11.06
N LYS A 281 20.21 -48.43 10.12
CA LYS A 281 20.79 -49.40 9.16
C LYS A 281 21.57 -50.51 9.85
N MET A 282 22.32 -50.19 10.90
CA MET A 282 23.03 -51.18 11.72
C MET A 282 22.05 -52.09 12.47
N SER A 283 20.97 -51.54 13.03
CA SER A 283 19.96 -52.35 13.71
C SER A 283 19.24 -53.28 12.74
N GLU A 284 18.94 -52.83 11.53
CA GLU A 284 18.37 -53.67 10.48
C GLU A 284 19.35 -54.77 10.05
N ALA A 285 20.63 -54.42 9.87
CA ALA A 285 21.68 -55.36 9.45
C ALA A 285 21.94 -56.49 10.45
N LYS A 286 21.63 -56.29 11.73
CA LYS A 286 21.70 -57.34 12.77
C LYS A 286 20.53 -58.30 12.74
N ASN A 287 19.38 -57.85 12.23
CA ASN A 287 18.16 -58.66 12.18
C ASN A 287 17.96 -59.33 10.81
N LYS A 288 18.72 -58.91 9.80
CA LYS A 288 18.63 -59.39 8.43
C LYS A 288 20.03 -59.76 7.92
N GLU A 289 20.26 -61.06 7.80
CA GLU A 289 21.50 -61.60 7.24
C GLU A 289 21.75 -61.04 5.83
N GLY A 290 23.00 -60.65 5.55
CA GLY A 290 23.41 -60.16 4.24
C GLY A 290 22.85 -58.78 3.85
N MET A 291 22.47 -57.91 4.80
CA MET A 291 22.05 -56.54 4.48
C MET A 291 23.19 -55.73 3.83
N GLU A 292 23.11 -55.56 2.51
CA GLU A 292 24.05 -54.77 1.70
C GLU A 292 23.52 -53.35 1.47
N LEU A 293 24.31 -52.34 1.84
CA LEU A 293 24.11 -50.97 1.39
C LEU A 293 24.91 -50.76 0.11
N VAL A 294 24.30 -50.16 -0.91
CA VAL A 294 24.96 -49.87 -2.19
C VAL A 294 25.09 -48.37 -2.43
N SER A 295 26.24 -47.94 -2.94
CA SER A 295 26.46 -46.55 -3.33
C SER A 295 25.76 -46.23 -4.65
N PRO A 296 25.55 -44.94 -4.97
CA PRO A 296 25.35 -44.53 -6.35
C PRO A 296 26.52 -45.02 -7.23
N PRO A 297 26.25 -45.46 -8.48
CA PRO A 297 27.31 -45.77 -9.41
C PRO A 297 28.16 -44.54 -9.74
N PHE A 298 29.45 -44.75 -9.99
CA PHE A 298 30.37 -43.70 -10.41
C PHE A 298 31.34 -44.26 -11.45
N TYR A 299 31.96 -43.36 -12.20
CA TYR A 299 32.92 -43.68 -13.24
C TYR A 299 34.34 -43.31 -12.83
N THR A 300 35.31 -44.10 -13.27
CA THR A 300 36.73 -43.83 -13.06
C THR A 300 37.23 -42.59 -13.81
N SER A 301 36.58 -42.24 -14.92
CA SER A 301 36.82 -41.05 -15.76
C SER A 301 35.59 -40.80 -16.64
N GLN A 302 35.54 -39.71 -17.43
CA GLN A 302 34.41 -39.38 -18.31
C GLN A 302 33.96 -40.53 -19.24
N TYR A 303 34.91 -41.36 -19.67
CA TYR A 303 34.68 -42.52 -20.54
C TYR A 303 35.26 -43.80 -19.93
N GLY A 304 35.32 -43.86 -18.59
CA GLY A 304 36.01 -44.91 -17.84
C GLY A 304 35.14 -46.10 -17.44
N TYR A 305 35.64 -46.91 -16.51
CA TYR A 305 34.90 -48.04 -15.95
C TYR A 305 33.80 -47.55 -15.03
N LYS A 306 32.64 -48.20 -15.06
CA LYS A 306 31.54 -47.95 -14.13
C LYS A 306 31.70 -48.83 -12.90
N LEU A 307 31.69 -48.23 -11.72
CA LEU A 307 31.89 -48.90 -10.44
C LEU A 307 30.74 -48.60 -9.48
N GLN A 308 30.53 -49.50 -8.53
CA GLN A 308 29.62 -49.32 -7.41
C GLN A 308 30.22 -49.91 -6.15
N ALA A 309 30.27 -49.11 -5.09
CA ALA A 309 30.73 -49.56 -3.79
C ALA A 309 29.57 -50.19 -3.02
N SER A 310 29.88 -51.17 -2.18
CA SER A 310 28.93 -51.70 -1.22
C SER A 310 29.53 -51.83 0.17
N LEU A 311 28.64 -51.78 1.16
CA LEU A 311 28.99 -51.84 2.57
C LEU A 311 28.00 -52.73 3.31
N PHE A 312 28.53 -53.60 4.17
CA PHE A 312 27.75 -54.40 5.10
C PHE A 312 27.96 -53.85 6.50
N PRO A 313 26.96 -53.19 7.12
CA PRO A 313 27.13 -52.56 8.42
C PRO A 313 27.50 -53.57 9.52
N ASN A 314 26.83 -54.73 9.52
CA ASN A 314 27.09 -55.81 10.46
C ASN A 314 28.09 -56.86 9.92
N GLY A 315 28.86 -56.48 8.90
CA GLY A 315 29.89 -57.33 8.32
C GLY A 315 29.33 -58.41 7.39
N ASN A 316 30.25 -59.06 6.68
CA ASN A 316 29.98 -60.17 5.78
C ASN A 316 31.21 -61.09 5.72
N GLY A 317 30.98 -62.40 5.57
CA GLY A 317 32.05 -63.40 5.50
C GLY A 317 32.91 -63.38 6.77
N ALA A 318 34.23 -63.30 6.62
CA ALA A 318 35.14 -63.37 7.78
C ALA A 318 34.97 -62.22 8.80
N GLY A 319 34.32 -61.11 8.45
CA GLY A 319 34.08 -59.96 9.33
C GLY A 319 32.66 -59.84 9.87
N GLU A 320 31.81 -60.84 9.62
CA GLU A 320 30.44 -60.91 10.12
C GLU A 320 30.38 -60.70 11.65
N ASP A 321 29.35 -59.98 12.09
CA ASP A 321 29.04 -59.57 13.47
C ASP A 321 30.12 -58.75 14.22
N THR A 322 31.29 -58.53 13.63
CA THR A 322 32.45 -57.98 14.32
C THR A 322 33.02 -56.73 13.64
N HIS A 323 32.85 -56.61 12.33
CA HIS A 323 33.40 -55.55 11.50
C HIS A 323 32.36 -54.95 10.57
N ILE A 324 32.63 -53.76 10.05
CA ILE A 324 32.05 -53.32 8.79
C ILE A 324 32.87 -53.94 7.66
N SER A 325 32.19 -54.44 6.63
CA SER A 325 32.82 -54.91 5.39
C SER A 325 32.55 -53.95 4.24
N VAL A 326 33.53 -53.75 3.36
CA VAL A 326 33.37 -52.91 2.17
C VAL A 326 33.85 -53.62 0.91
N TYR A 327 33.14 -53.42 -0.20
CA TYR A 327 33.44 -54.05 -1.48
C TYR A 327 33.26 -53.07 -2.64
N ILE A 328 33.90 -53.36 -3.78
CA ILE A 328 33.73 -52.67 -5.05
C ILE A 328 33.28 -53.67 -6.11
N LYS A 329 32.26 -53.31 -6.88
CA LYS A 329 31.77 -54.05 -8.04
C LYS A 329 32.02 -53.25 -9.31
N ILE A 330 32.45 -53.92 -10.38
CA ILE A 330 32.48 -53.35 -11.73
C ILE A 330 31.12 -53.61 -12.37
N LEU A 331 30.45 -52.56 -12.80
CA LEU A 331 29.15 -52.64 -13.45
C LEU A 331 29.30 -52.51 -14.97
N PRO A 332 28.38 -53.07 -15.77
CA PRO A 332 28.32 -52.81 -17.20
C PRO A 332 28.27 -51.30 -17.49
N GLY A 333 29.28 -50.81 -18.21
CA GLY A 333 29.45 -49.43 -18.62
C GLY A 333 29.18 -49.23 -20.11
N GLU A 334 28.85 -47.99 -20.49
CA GLU A 334 28.59 -47.62 -21.89
C GLU A 334 29.85 -47.73 -22.76
N TYR A 335 31.04 -47.63 -22.16
CA TYR A 335 32.34 -47.58 -22.84
C TYR A 335 33.15 -48.88 -22.72
N ASP A 336 32.59 -49.95 -22.15
CA ASP A 336 33.31 -51.19 -21.84
C ASP A 336 34.03 -51.81 -23.05
N ALA A 337 33.52 -51.59 -24.26
CA ALA A 337 34.13 -52.07 -25.51
C ALA A 337 35.43 -51.34 -25.88
N LEU A 338 35.66 -50.14 -25.35
CA LEU A 338 36.85 -49.32 -25.60
C LEU A 338 37.90 -49.44 -24.49
N LEU A 339 37.52 -49.98 -23.34
CA LEU A 339 38.36 -50.10 -22.16
C LEU A 339 39.24 -51.35 -22.22
N ARG A 340 40.40 -51.28 -21.55
CA ARG A 340 41.30 -52.44 -21.40
C ARG A 340 40.74 -53.40 -20.35
N TRP A 341 40.93 -54.70 -20.56
CA TRP A 341 40.51 -55.72 -19.61
C TRP A 341 41.64 -56.73 -19.39
N PRO A 342 41.79 -57.31 -18.18
CA PRO A 342 40.99 -57.05 -16.97
C PRO A 342 41.24 -55.67 -16.35
N PHE A 343 40.34 -55.22 -15.45
CA PHE A 343 40.50 -53.98 -14.70
C PHE A 343 41.73 -54.03 -13.80
N ALA A 344 42.61 -53.03 -13.90
CA ALA A 344 43.93 -53.06 -13.28
C ALA A 344 44.29 -51.79 -12.49
N HIS A 345 43.33 -50.87 -12.28
CA HIS A 345 43.58 -49.64 -11.53
C HIS A 345 43.51 -49.88 -10.02
N SER A 346 44.45 -49.33 -9.26
CA SER A 346 44.42 -49.44 -7.81
C SER A 346 43.17 -48.79 -7.22
N VAL A 347 42.56 -49.45 -6.24
CA VAL A 347 41.37 -48.96 -5.53
C VAL A 347 41.71 -48.79 -4.06
N SER A 348 41.26 -47.68 -3.49
CA SER A 348 41.42 -47.37 -2.07
C SER A 348 40.08 -46.99 -1.43
N PHE A 349 39.80 -47.59 -0.28
CA PHE A 349 38.70 -47.22 0.62
C PHE A 349 39.25 -46.36 1.73
N THR A 350 38.56 -45.29 2.08
CA THR A 350 38.91 -44.42 3.21
C THR A 350 37.67 -44.18 4.05
N LEU A 351 37.68 -44.60 5.31
CA LEU A 351 36.70 -44.18 6.31
C LEU A 351 37.21 -42.91 7.00
N PHE A 352 36.42 -41.84 6.95
CA PHE A 352 36.82 -40.55 7.51
C PHE A 352 36.59 -40.46 9.02
N ASP A 353 37.61 -40.00 9.73
CA ASP A 353 37.50 -39.51 11.10
C ASP A 353 37.02 -38.05 11.07
N GLN A 354 35.79 -37.80 11.54
CA GLN A 354 35.08 -36.52 11.46
C GLN A 354 35.42 -35.59 12.64
N SER A 355 36.65 -35.68 13.15
CA SER A 355 37.17 -34.82 14.20
C SER A 355 37.03 -33.34 13.81
N THR A 356 36.70 -32.47 14.78
CA THR A 356 36.57 -31.02 14.58
C THR A 356 37.88 -30.33 14.22
N CYS A 357 39.02 -31.00 14.47
CA CYS A 357 40.35 -30.56 14.08
C CYS A 357 40.88 -31.51 12.99
N PRO A 358 40.84 -31.14 11.69
CA PRO A 358 41.21 -32.02 10.58
C PRO A 358 42.63 -32.59 10.66
N GLU A 359 43.57 -31.85 11.24
CA GLU A 359 44.96 -32.30 11.42
C GLU A 359 45.11 -33.47 12.39
N LYS A 360 44.14 -33.66 13.29
CA LYS A 360 44.11 -34.76 14.27
C LYS A 360 43.28 -35.96 13.79
N ALA A 361 42.59 -35.84 12.66
CA ALA A 361 41.77 -36.90 12.11
C ALA A 361 42.66 -38.09 11.69
N CYS A 362 42.36 -39.29 12.17
CA CYS A 362 43.02 -40.51 11.69
C CYS A 362 42.04 -41.36 10.91
N ASN A 363 42.00 -41.13 9.60
CA ASN A 363 41.21 -41.92 8.68
C ASN A 363 41.74 -43.36 8.60
N ILE A 364 40.84 -44.32 8.42
CA ILE A 364 41.22 -45.71 8.12
C ILE A 364 41.28 -45.86 6.61
N VAL A 365 42.40 -46.33 6.08
CA VAL A 365 42.62 -46.50 4.64
C VAL A 365 43.04 -47.93 4.36
N GLU A 366 42.30 -48.60 3.48
CA GLU A 366 42.69 -49.89 2.91
C GLU A 366 42.73 -49.77 1.39
N SER A 367 43.75 -50.37 0.77
CA SER A 367 43.94 -50.30 -0.68
C SER A 367 44.46 -51.60 -1.23
N PHE A 368 44.08 -51.88 -2.48
CA PHE A 368 44.59 -53.04 -3.19
C PHE A 368 44.88 -52.66 -4.65
N ILE A 369 45.66 -53.52 -5.30
CA ILE A 369 45.85 -53.49 -6.76
C ILE A 369 45.13 -54.73 -7.31
N PRO A 370 44.20 -54.57 -8.26
CA PRO A 370 43.49 -55.70 -8.85
C PRO A 370 44.44 -56.76 -9.42
N ASP A 371 44.26 -58.03 -9.02
CA ASP A 371 44.95 -59.13 -9.66
C ASP A 371 44.25 -59.49 -10.99
N PRO A 372 44.97 -59.56 -12.13
CA PRO A 372 44.39 -59.89 -13.43
C PRO A 372 43.69 -61.26 -13.50
N THR A 373 44.02 -62.18 -12.60
CA THR A 373 43.44 -63.54 -12.56
C THR A 373 42.09 -63.59 -11.84
N TRP A 374 41.73 -62.55 -11.09
CA TRP A 374 40.47 -62.53 -10.34
C TRP A 374 39.27 -62.31 -11.26
N LYS A 375 38.23 -63.14 -11.10
CA LYS A 375 37.01 -63.10 -11.93
C LYS A 375 36.24 -61.78 -11.81
N ASN A 376 36.27 -61.16 -10.63
CA ASN A 376 35.56 -59.91 -10.33
C ASN A 376 36.09 -58.70 -11.13
N PHE A 377 37.27 -58.81 -11.75
CA PHE A 377 37.91 -57.75 -12.52
C PHE A 377 37.93 -58.03 -14.03
N GLN A 378 37.30 -59.12 -14.46
CA GLN A 378 37.05 -59.36 -15.88
C GLN A 378 35.95 -58.43 -16.39
N ARG A 379 35.84 -58.34 -17.71
CA ARG A 379 34.77 -57.56 -18.34
C ARG A 379 33.40 -58.06 -17.85
N PRO A 380 32.55 -57.20 -17.27
CA PRO A 380 31.28 -57.63 -16.71
C PRO A 380 30.35 -58.16 -17.82
N SER A 381 29.69 -59.28 -17.55
CA SER A 381 28.56 -59.76 -18.36
C SER A 381 27.26 -59.06 -17.90
N ARG A 382 26.13 -59.37 -18.55
CA ARG A 382 24.82 -58.81 -18.15
C ARG A 382 24.27 -59.39 -16.85
N GLU A 383 24.93 -60.39 -16.25
CA GLU A 383 24.45 -61.08 -15.04
C GLU A 383 25.15 -60.53 -13.77
N PRO A 384 24.42 -60.04 -12.75
CA PRO A 384 24.99 -59.18 -11.71
C PRO A 384 25.41 -59.89 -10.41
N ASP A 385 25.30 -61.22 -10.33
CA ASP A 385 25.20 -61.93 -9.04
C ASP A 385 26.54 -62.26 -8.35
N SER A 386 27.68 -61.76 -8.84
CA SER A 386 28.95 -61.91 -8.11
C SER A 386 29.14 -60.82 -7.06
N LEU A 387 29.44 -61.24 -5.82
CA LEU A 387 29.92 -60.34 -4.76
C LEU A 387 31.18 -59.60 -5.26
N GLY A 388 31.29 -58.30 -4.95
CA GLY A 388 32.43 -57.49 -5.33
C GLY A 388 33.72 -57.90 -4.63
N PHE A 389 34.85 -57.33 -5.02
CA PHE A 389 36.11 -57.51 -4.30
C PHE A 389 36.28 -56.43 -3.22
N GLY A 390 36.84 -56.78 -2.07
CA GLY A 390 37.07 -55.81 -1.00
C GLY A 390 37.54 -56.45 0.30
N PHE A 391 37.18 -55.81 1.41
CA PHE A 391 37.71 -56.10 2.73
C PHE A 391 36.59 -56.53 3.66
N PRO A 392 36.46 -57.85 3.93
CA PRO A 392 35.51 -58.37 4.91
C PRO A 392 35.71 -57.78 6.32
N LYS A 393 36.97 -57.54 6.71
CA LYS A 393 37.35 -56.95 8.01
C LYS A 393 37.92 -55.54 7.84
N PHE A 394 37.15 -54.61 7.27
CA PHE A 394 37.63 -53.26 7.00
C PHE A 394 37.83 -52.42 8.26
N VAL A 395 36.84 -52.41 9.17
CA VAL A 395 36.97 -51.74 10.48
C VAL A 395 36.13 -52.46 11.51
N SER A 396 36.69 -52.73 12.70
CA SER A 396 35.94 -53.39 13.76
C SER A 396 34.89 -52.46 14.37
N HIS A 397 33.77 -53.03 14.83
CA HIS A 397 32.74 -52.25 15.53
C HIS A 397 33.26 -51.58 16.80
N GLU A 398 34.27 -52.19 17.46
CA GLU A 398 34.96 -51.56 18.58
C GLU A 398 35.76 -50.32 18.16
N MET A 399 36.47 -50.40 17.04
CA MET A 399 37.27 -49.27 16.54
C MET A 399 36.37 -48.08 16.15
N LEU A 400 35.17 -48.35 15.60
CA LEU A 400 34.20 -47.30 15.28
C LEU A 400 33.82 -46.45 16.49
N LYS A 401 33.82 -47.03 17.70
CA LYS A 401 33.48 -46.35 18.95
C LYS A 401 34.66 -45.56 19.55
N LYS A 402 35.89 -45.82 19.11
CA LYS A 402 37.12 -45.23 19.69
C LYS A 402 37.45 -43.84 19.15
N ARG A 403 36.88 -43.43 18.02
CA ARG A 403 37.16 -42.14 17.34
C ARG A 403 35.89 -41.55 16.72
N HIS A 404 36.01 -40.38 16.09
CA HIS A 404 34.87 -39.64 15.52
C HIS A 404 34.49 -40.10 14.10
N PHE A 405 34.50 -41.41 13.83
CA PHE A 405 34.09 -41.94 12.52
C PHE A 405 32.59 -41.73 12.24
N MET A 406 31.79 -41.65 13.31
CA MET A 406 30.36 -41.36 13.29
C MET A 406 30.08 -39.99 13.92
N LYS A 407 29.34 -39.14 13.21
CA LYS A 407 28.86 -37.85 13.73
C LYS A 407 27.47 -37.57 13.17
N ASP A 408 26.55 -37.11 14.01
CA ASP A 408 25.15 -36.83 13.64
C ASP A 408 24.50 -38.02 12.88
N ASP A 409 24.68 -39.22 13.43
CA ASP A 409 24.27 -40.53 12.87
C ASP A 409 24.70 -40.76 11.40
N THR A 410 25.81 -40.13 11.00
CA THR A 410 26.32 -40.16 9.63
C THR A 410 27.78 -40.62 9.58
N MET A 411 28.09 -41.45 8.60
CA MET A 411 29.43 -41.92 8.22
C MET A 411 29.80 -41.43 6.83
N PHE A 412 31.09 -41.23 6.56
CA PHE A 412 31.60 -40.94 5.22
C PHE A 412 32.67 -41.96 4.81
N ILE A 413 32.45 -42.58 3.65
CA ILE A 413 33.43 -43.46 3.00
C ILE A 413 33.83 -42.88 1.66
N ARG A 414 35.12 -42.73 1.42
CA ARG A 414 35.64 -42.41 0.10
C ARG A 414 36.15 -43.67 -0.58
N VAL A 415 35.81 -43.82 -1.85
CA VAL A 415 36.43 -44.78 -2.76
C VAL A 415 37.18 -43.99 -3.82
N LYS A 416 38.48 -44.21 -3.93
CA LYS A 416 39.33 -43.55 -4.94
C LYS A 416 40.02 -44.60 -5.79
N VAL A 417 39.91 -44.42 -7.10
CA VAL A 417 40.59 -45.22 -8.12
C VAL A 417 41.76 -44.43 -8.68
N ASP A 418 42.94 -45.04 -8.70
CA ASP A 418 44.18 -44.43 -9.19
C ASP A 418 44.67 -45.17 -10.46
N PRO A 419 44.55 -44.56 -11.65
CA PRO A 419 44.98 -45.18 -12.89
C PRO A 419 46.51 -45.14 -13.10
N SER A 420 47.26 -44.38 -12.28
CA SER A 420 48.73 -44.29 -12.39
C SER A 420 49.46 -45.46 -11.71
N LYS A 421 48.76 -46.20 -10.85
CA LYS A 421 49.27 -47.35 -10.11
C LYS A 421 48.69 -48.65 -10.69
N ILE A 422 49.29 -49.11 -11.77
CA ILE A 422 48.95 -50.37 -12.44
C ILE A 422 50.14 -51.32 -12.25
N VAL A 423 49.90 -52.61 -12.01
CA VAL A 423 50.97 -53.63 -12.08
C VAL A 423 51.50 -53.61 -13.51
N ALA A 424 52.77 -53.25 -13.71
CA ALA A 424 53.44 -53.48 -14.98
C ALA A 424 53.50 -55.01 -15.17
N VAL A 425 52.72 -55.52 -16.11
CA VAL A 425 52.84 -56.90 -16.60
C VAL A 425 53.95 -56.96 -17.62
#